data_AF-A0A6J4R0L5-F1
#
_entry.id   AF-A0A6J4R0L5-F1
#
_cell.length_a   1.000
_cell.length_b   1.000
_cell.length_c   1.000
_cell.angle_alpha   90.00
_cell.angle_beta   90.00
_cell.angle_gamma   90.00
#
_symmetry.space_group_name_H-M   'P 1'
#
loop_
_entity.id
_entity.type
_entity.pdbx_description
1 polymer ?
#
loop_
_entity_poly.entity_id
_entity_poly.type
_entity_poly.pdbx_seq_one_letter_code
_entity_poly.pdbx_strand_id
1 'polypeptide(L)'
;NYGSTSVDLAAPGVGILSTLPGNTYGIYNGTSMATPHVSGAAALAKSNDSSLDDTGMKAKLLESVDNKSALSDKTATGGRLNAAQALGVPTVSSVSPASGKTGVSRYTNVAAKFSEQMDPSTLNSSTVTLVRSGSTTPVAATVSYDAQSQTVTLDPSVRLGSRATYQVTIKGGDSGVKDLDSTPLVNDKVWKFKTGRK
;
A
#
# COMPACT_ATOMS: atom_id res chain seq x y z
N ASN A 1 -17.02 -20.47 2.93
CA ASN A 1 -17.35 -20.67 1.50
C ASN A 1 -16.27 -19.99 0.67
N TYR A 2 -15.84 -20.58 -0.43
CA TYR A 2 -14.80 -20.05 -1.33
C TYR A 2 -15.08 -20.51 -2.77
N GLY A 3 -14.59 -19.75 -3.74
CA GLY A 3 -14.67 -20.10 -5.16
C GLY A 3 -14.22 -18.94 -6.03
N SER A 4 -13.31 -19.20 -6.98
CA SER A 4 -12.74 -18.19 -7.87
C SER A 4 -13.75 -17.55 -8.81
N THR A 5 -14.94 -18.14 -8.98
CA THR A 5 -16.03 -17.60 -9.79
C THR A 5 -17.29 -17.25 -9.00
N SER A 6 -17.36 -17.62 -7.72
CA SER A 6 -18.57 -17.51 -6.90
C SER A 6 -18.40 -16.65 -5.65
N VAL A 7 -17.17 -16.24 -5.33
CA VAL A 7 -16.85 -15.34 -4.22
C VAL A 7 -15.97 -14.21 -4.74
N ASP A 8 -16.44 -12.97 -4.64
CA ASP A 8 -15.73 -11.83 -5.22
C ASP A 8 -14.42 -11.50 -4.46
N LEU A 9 -14.48 -11.34 -3.14
CA LEU A 9 -13.33 -10.96 -2.28
C LEU A 9 -13.44 -11.54 -0.86
N ALA A 10 -12.33 -11.55 -0.11
CA ALA A 10 -12.32 -11.97 1.29
C ALA A 10 -12.26 -10.78 2.26
N ALA A 11 -12.81 -10.91 3.47
CA ALA A 11 -12.70 -9.89 4.53
C ALA A 11 -12.46 -10.55 5.90
N PRO A 12 -12.00 -9.80 6.92
CA PRO A 12 -11.80 -10.34 8.26
C PRO A 12 -13.10 -10.92 8.84
N GLY A 13 -13.08 -12.22 9.16
CA GLY A 13 -14.24 -12.93 9.69
C GLY A 13 -13.91 -13.93 10.79
N VAL A 14 -12.71 -13.87 11.38
CA VAL A 14 -12.27 -14.76 12.47
C VAL A 14 -11.70 -13.89 13.59
N GLY A 15 -12.11 -14.16 14.83
CA GLY A 15 -11.67 -13.39 15.99
C GLY A 15 -12.24 -11.97 16.02
N ILE A 16 -13.46 -11.77 15.50
CA ILE A 16 -14.05 -10.45 15.37
C ILE A 16 -14.78 -10.07 16.65
N LEU A 17 -14.20 -9.13 17.40
CA LEU A 17 -14.84 -8.48 18.54
C LEU A 17 -15.94 -7.53 18.04
N SER A 18 -17.15 -7.67 18.57
CA SER A 18 -18.27 -6.76 18.26
C SER A 18 -19.22 -6.62 19.45
N THR A 19 -20.18 -5.70 19.32
CA THR A 19 -21.20 -5.42 20.35
C THR A 19 -22.27 -6.50 20.40
N LEU A 20 -22.79 -6.74 21.60
CA LEU A 20 -23.89 -7.65 21.87
C LEU A 20 -24.96 -6.95 22.72
N PRO A 21 -26.21 -7.46 22.74
CA PRO A 21 -27.24 -6.98 23.64
C PRO A 21 -26.77 -6.94 25.11
N GLY A 22 -27.33 -6.01 25.89
CA GLY A 22 -27.02 -5.88 27.31
C GLY A 22 -25.69 -5.17 27.62
N ASN A 23 -25.22 -4.27 26.75
CA ASN A 23 -23.96 -3.54 26.92
C ASN A 23 -22.74 -4.46 27.07
N THR A 24 -22.72 -5.54 26.28
CA THR A 24 -21.65 -6.53 26.29
C THR A 24 -20.92 -6.57 24.95
N TYR A 25 -19.77 -7.24 24.94
CA TYR A 25 -18.98 -7.51 23.75
C TYR A 25 -18.71 -9.00 23.64
N GLY A 26 -18.59 -9.50 22.41
CA GLY A 26 -18.28 -10.89 22.14
C GLY A 26 -17.38 -11.05 20.93
N ILE A 27 -16.63 -12.15 20.88
CA ILE A 27 -15.78 -12.53 19.76
C ILE A 27 -16.47 -13.62 18.96
N TYR A 28 -16.74 -13.36 17.67
CA TYR A 28 -17.38 -14.31 16.76
C TYR A 28 -16.54 -14.59 15.52
N ASN A 29 -16.90 -15.69 14.86
CA ASN A 29 -16.29 -16.14 13.61
C ASN A 29 -17.39 -16.42 12.58
N GLY A 30 -17.09 -16.18 11.31
CA GLY A 30 -17.95 -16.54 10.19
C GLY A 30 -17.97 -15.49 9.08
N THR A 31 -18.55 -15.87 7.95
CA THR A 31 -18.83 -14.93 6.86
C THR A 31 -19.78 -13.82 7.31
N SER A 32 -20.68 -14.09 8.27
CA SER A 32 -21.53 -13.08 8.90
C SER A 32 -20.74 -11.96 9.59
N MET A 33 -19.49 -12.21 10.01
CA MET A 33 -18.61 -11.19 10.57
C MET A 33 -17.73 -10.54 9.50
N ALA A 34 -17.48 -11.23 8.38
CA ALA A 34 -16.78 -10.66 7.23
C ALA A 34 -17.66 -9.66 6.45
N THR A 35 -18.94 -10.00 6.23
CA THR A 35 -19.91 -9.15 5.51
C THR A 35 -19.98 -7.70 6.05
N PRO A 36 -20.13 -7.43 7.36
CA PRO A 36 -20.22 -6.07 7.88
C PRO A 36 -18.95 -5.24 7.68
N HIS A 37 -17.77 -5.86 7.52
CA HIS A 37 -16.57 -5.12 7.12
C HIS A 37 -16.68 -4.61 5.68
N VAL A 38 -17.22 -5.43 4.78
CA VAL A 38 -17.40 -5.05 3.36
C VAL A 38 -18.50 -4.00 3.22
N SER A 39 -19.66 -4.18 3.88
CA SER A 39 -20.73 -3.17 3.82
C SER A 39 -20.33 -1.87 4.52
N GLY A 40 -19.56 -1.94 5.61
CA GLY A 40 -19.00 -0.76 6.27
C GLY A 40 -18.02 0.00 5.37
N ALA A 41 -17.13 -0.71 4.67
CA ALA A 41 -16.21 -0.10 3.71
C ALA A 41 -16.95 0.51 2.51
N ALA A 42 -17.99 -0.15 2.00
CA ALA A 42 -18.83 0.37 0.92
C ALA A 42 -19.55 1.66 1.33
N ALA A 43 -20.15 1.67 2.53
CA ALA A 43 -20.81 2.85 3.08
C ALA A 43 -19.82 4.01 3.29
N LEU A 44 -18.62 3.70 3.81
CA LEU A 44 -17.57 4.70 3.98
C LEU A 44 -17.11 5.28 2.63
N ALA A 45 -16.88 4.43 1.63
CA ALA A 45 -16.52 4.85 0.28
C ALA A 45 -17.61 5.73 -0.36
N LYS A 46 -18.89 5.38 -0.20
CA LYS A 46 -20.02 6.18 -0.70
C LYS A 46 -20.15 7.52 0.01
N SER A 47 -19.79 7.58 1.29
CA SER A 47 -19.77 8.83 2.05
C SER A 47 -18.64 9.76 1.62
N ASN A 48 -17.51 9.20 1.20
CA ASN A 48 -16.36 9.95 0.68
C ASN A 48 -16.59 10.42 -0.76
N ASP A 49 -17.24 9.58 -1.57
CA ASP A 49 -17.58 9.87 -2.95
C ASP A 49 -19.05 9.50 -3.22
N SER A 50 -19.90 10.52 -3.15
CA SER A 50 -21.34 10.38 -3.35
C SER A 50 -21.72 10.08 -4.80
N SER A 51 -20.79 10.19 -5.76
CA SER A 51 -21.03 9.89 -7.18
C SER A 51 -21.00 8.40 -7.51
N LEU A 52 -20.42 7.56 -6.63
CA LEU A 52 -20.29 6.11 -6.86
C LEU A 52 -21.66 5.42 -6.97
N ASP A 53 -22.03 4.96 -8.17
CA ASP A 53 -23.19 4.07 -8.34
C ASP A 53 -22.86 2.63 -7.89
N ASP A 54 -23.84 1.72 -7.96
CA ASP A 54 -23.66 0.34 -7.48
C ASP A 54 -22.53 -0.40 -8.21
N THR A 55 -22.41 -0.14 -9.52
CA THR A 55 -21.38 -0.74 -10.37
C THR A 55 -20.00 -0.20 -10.02
N GLY A 56 -19.86 1.12 -9.91
CA GLY A 56 -18.64 1.80 -9.51
C GLY A 56 -18.20 1.43 -8.11
N MET A 57 -19.14 1.30 -7.17
CA MET A 57 -18.86 0.83 -5.81
C MET A 57 -18.31 -0.61 -5.82
N LYS A 58 -18.94 -1.52 -6.55
CA LYS A 58 -18.46 -2.89 -6.67
C LYS A 58 -17.06 -2.91 -7.27
N ALA A 59 -16.85 -2.26 -8.42
CA ALA A 59 -15.54 -2.19 -9.07
C ALA A 59 -14.47 -1.65 -8.11
N LYS A 60 -14.75 -0.54 -7.43
CA LYS A 60 -13.83 0.08 -6.47
C LYS A 60 -13.44 -0.88 -5.35
N LEU A 61 -14.38 -1.63 -4.77
CA LEU A 61 -14.09 -2.61 -3.72
C LEU A 61 -13.27 -3.82 -4.22
N LEU A 62 -13.46 -4.23 -5.48
CA LEU A 62 -12.76 -5.37 -6.07
C LEU A 62 -11.35 -5.03 -6.55
N GLU A 63 -11.15 -3.82 -7.08
CA GLU A 63 -9.85 -3.33 -7.56
C GLU A 63 -8.94 -2.88 -6.41
N SER A 64 -9.53 -2.53 -5.26
CA SER A 64 -8.81 -2.06 -4.07
C SER A 64 -8.40 -3.17 -3.10
N VAL A 65 -8.38 -4.44 -3.51
CA VAL A 65 -8.01 -5.51 -2.59
C VAL A 65 -6.50 -5.59 -2.34
N ASP A 66 -6.13 -6.00 -1.13
CA ASP A 66 -4.79 -6.53 -0.88
C ASP A 66 -4.68 -7.94 -1.49
N ASN A 67 -3.92 -8.07 -2.57
CA ASN A 67 -3.62 -9.37 -3.15
C ASN A 67 -2.90 -10.26 -2.14
N LYS A 68 -3.45 -11.45 -1.88
CA LYS A 68 -2.84 -12.44 -1.00
C LYS A 68 -2.76 -13.76 -1.73
N SER A 69 -1.54 -14.29 -1.89
CA SER A 69 -1.31 -15.58 -2.57
C SER A 69 -2.23 -16.69 -2.06
N ALA A 70 -2.50 -16.74 -0.75
CA ALA A 70 -3.40 -17.72 -0.12
C ALA A 70 -4.88 -17.63 -0.55
N LEU A 71 -5.27 -16.55 -1.25
CA LEU A 71 -6.63 -16.29 -1.71
C LEU A 71 -6.78 -16.40 -3.24
N SER A 72 -5.69 -16.52 -4.00
CA SER A 72 -5.67 -16.53 -5.48
C SER A 72 -6.69 -17.48 -6.11
N ASP A 73 -6.85 -18.69 -5.57
CA ASP A 73 -7.82 -19.68 -6.06
C ASP A 73 -9.12 -19.75 -5.22
N LYS A 74 -9.31 -18.83 -4.28
CA LYS A 74 -10.43 -18.85 -3.32
C LYS A 74 -11.44 -17.73 -3.53
N THR A 75 -11.07 -16.66 -4.22
CA THR A 75 -11.95 -15.54 -4.57
C THR A 75 -11.60 -15.05 -5.97
N ALA A 76 -12.55 -14.42 -6.67
CA ALA A 76 -12.35 -13.87 -8.02
C ALA A 76 -11.20 -12.86 -8.08
N THR A 77 -11.09 -12.02 -7.05
CA THR A 77 -10.02 -11.03 -6.92
C THR A 77 -8.68 -11.60 -6.43
N GLY A 78 -8.68 -12.81 -5.86
CA GLY A 78 -7.50 -13.32 -5.15
C GLY A 78 -7.05 -12.48 -3.94
N GLY A 79 -7.92 -11.61 -3.43
CA GLY A 79 -7.53 -10.60 -2.45
C GLY A 79 -8.46 -10.42 -1.27
N ARG A 80 -7.96 -9.68 -0.28
CA ARG A 80 -8.69 -9.28 0.92
C ARG A 80 -9.09 -7.81 0.80
N LEU A 81 -10.30 -7.46 1.22
CA LEU A 81 -10.78 -6.08 1.40
C LEU A 81 -9.68 -5.17 2.00
N ASN A 82 -9.45 -4.03 1.36
CA ASN A 82 -8.68 -2.92 1.90
C ASN A 82 -9.51 -1.63 1.76
N ALA A 83 -10.12 -1.23 2.88
CA ALA A 83 -11.03 -0.10 2.92
C ALA A 83 -10.33 1.24 2.65
N ALA A 84 -9.04 1.38 2.96
CA ALA A 84 -8.29 2.60 2.69
C ALA A 84 -8.11 2.79 1.18
N GLN A 85 -7.69 1.74 0.48
CA GLN A 85 -7.58 1.79 -0.98
C GLN A 85 -8.95 1.97 -1.64
N ALA A 86 -10.03 1.42 -1.06
CA ALA A 86 -11.40 1.68 -1.51
C ALA A 86 -11.86 3.13 -1.32
N LEU A 87 -11.16 3.93 -0.51
CA LEU A 87 -11.41 5.37 -0.35
C LEU A 87 -10.61 6.23 -1.31
N GLY A 88 -9.74 5.65 -2.15
CA GLY A 88 -8.76 6.43 -2.92
C GLY A 88 -7.61 6.92 -2.05
N VAL A 89 -7.29 6.22 -0.96
CA VAL A 89 -6.10 6.54 -0.18
C VAL A 89 -4.90 5.85 -0.83
N PRO A 90 -3.88 6.60 -1.29
CA PRO A 90 -2.73 6.01 -1.94
C PRO A 90 -1.94 5.15 -0.97
N THR A 91 -1.51 3.98 -1.43
CA THR A 91 -0.67 3.03 -0.70
C THR A 91 0.51 2.58 -1.55
N VAL A 92 1.54 2.02 -0.93
CA VAL A 92 2.68 1.43 -1.63
C VAL A 92 2.48 -0.08 -1.78
N SER A 93 2.16 -0.51 -2.99
CA SER A 93 1.80 -1.90 -3.35
C SER A 93 3.02 -2.82 -3.43
N SER A 94 4.17 -2.30 -3.86
CA SER A 94 5.43 -3.07 -3.87
C SER A 94 6.66 -2.17 -3.80
N VAL A 95 7.79 -2.74 -3.39
CA VAL A 95 9.08 -2.03 -3.31
C VAL A 95 10.22 -2.89 -3.86
N SER A 96 11.21 -2.23 -4.45
CA SER A 96 12.47 -2.81 -4.91
C SER A 96 13.63 -1.90 -4.49
N PRO A 97 14.74 -2.42 -3.93
CA PRO A 97 14.92 -3.77 -3.45
C PRO A 97 13.88 -4.14 -2.37
N ALA A 98 13.54 -5.44 -2.30
CA ALA A 98 12.60 -5.93 -1.28
C ALA A 98 13.09 -5.62 0.14
N SER A 99 12.16 -5.40 1.05
CA SER A 99 12.47 -5.14 2.47
C SER A 99 13.34 -6.27 3.05
N GLY A 100 14.43 -5.90 3.73
CA GLY A 100 15.41 -6.81 4.31
C GLY A 100 16.37 -7.45 3.31
N LYS A 101 16.28 -7.16 2.00
CA LYS A 101 17.15 -7.79 1.00
C LYS A 101 18.62 -7.45 1.25
N THR A 102 19.47 -8.46 1.25
CA THR A 102 20.93 -8.34 1.39
C THR A 102 21.65 -8.63 0.09
N GLY A 103 22.87 -8.13 -0.05
CA GLY A 103 23.69 -8.38 -1.24
C GLY A 103 23.25 -7.59 -2.46
N VAL A 104 22.50 -6.51 -2.23
CA VAL A 104 22.01 -5.63 -3.30
C VAL A 104 23.18 -4.92 -3.98
N SER A 105 23.11 -4.78 -5.32
CA SER A 105 24.10 -4.03 -6.09
C SER A 105 24.29 -2.62 -5.55
N ARG A 106 25.52 -2.13 -5.57
CA ARG A 106 25.85 -0.77 -5.15
C ARG A 106 25.44 0.31 -6.15
N TYR A 107 24.96 -0.10 -7.33
CA TYR A 107 24.38 0.73 -8.40
C TYR A 107 22.87 0.48 -8.55
N THR A 108 22.23 -0.11 -7.54
CA THR A 108 20.80 -0.39 -7.63
C THR A 108 20.01 0.90 -7.68
N ASN A 109 18.99 0.92 -8.54
CA ASN A 109 17.88 1.85 -8.36
C ASN A 109 17.00 1.33 -7.24
N VAL A 110 16.32 2.25 -6.59
CA VAL A 110 15.26 1.97 -5.62
C VAL A 110 13.95 2.35 -6.29
N ALA A 111 12.95 1.49 -6.24
CA ALA A 111 11.65 1.73 -6.83
C ALA A 111 10.53 1.38 -5.85
N ALA A 112 9.41 2.09 -5.94
CA ALA A 112 8.18 1.76 -5.25
C ALA A 112 7.00 1.95 -6.18
N LYS A 113 6.12 0.95 -6.22
CA LYS A 113 4.87 1.01 -6.96
C LYS A 113 3.74 1.44 -6.02
N PHE A 114 2.92 2.38 -6.45
CA PHE A 114 1.74 2.82 -5.72
C PHE A 114 0.50 1.98 -6.07
N SER A 115 -0.60 2.19 -5.35
CA SER A 115 -1.92 1.60 -5.66
C SER A 115 -2.65 2.33 -6.77
N GLU A 116 -2.25 3.57 -7.05
CA GLU A 116 -2.92 4.49 -7.97
C GLU A 116 -1.94 5.53 -8.51
N GLN A 117 -2.44 6.43 -9.35
CA GLN A 117 -1.62 7.52 -9.90
C GLN A 117 -1.34 8.58 -8.83
N MET A 118 -0.06 8.81 -8.57
CA MET A 118 0.42 9.86 -7.69
C MET A 118 0.60 11.18 -8.44
N ASP A 119 0.47 12.32 -7.74
CA ASP A 119 0.88 13.63 -8.24
C ASP A 119 2.42 13.67 -8.35
N PRO A 120 2.99 13.77 -9.57
CA PRO A 120 4.43 13.81 -9.78
C PRO A 120 5.11 14.98 -9.08
N SER A 121 4.41 16.09 -8.85
CA SER A 121 4.95 17.28 -8.17
C SER A 121 5.33 17.00 -6.72
N THR A 122 4.60 16.08 -6.07
CA THR A 122 4.85 15.66 -4.69
C THR A 122 5.91 14.57 -4.56
N LEU A 123 6.33 13.95 -5.68
CA LEU A 123 7.36 12.92 -5.74
C LEU A 123 8.72 13.53 -6.08
N ASN A 124 9.44 13.99 -5.05
CA ASN A 124 10.71 14.66 -5.21
C ASN A 124 11.72 14.26 -4.11
N SER A 125 12.92 14.83 -4.15
CA SER A 125 14.02 14.48 -3.24
C SER A 125 13.79 14.83 -1.77
N SER A 126 12.73 15.58 -1.43
CA SER A 126 12.33 15.86 -0.04
C SER A 126 11.35 14.83 0.52
N THR A 127 10.56 14.18 -0.34
CA THR A 127 9.51 13.23 0.04
C THR A 127 9.91 11.78 -0.20
N VAL A 128 10.81 11.52 -1.16
CA VAL A 128 11.35 10.19 -1.46
C VAL A 128 12.85 10.21 -1.21
N THR A 129 13.27 9.60 -0.10
CA THR A 129 14.65 9.71 0.40
C THR A 129 15.28 8.35 0.63
N LEU A 130 16.60 8.29 0.46
CA LEU A 130 17.44 7.14 0.78
C LEU A 130 18.52 7.60 1.75
N VAL A 131 18.54 7.04 2.95
CA VAL A 131 19.49 7.44 4.01
C VAL A 131 20.30 6.23 4.44
N ARG A 132 21.61 6.40 4.57
CA ARG A 132 22.48 5.35 5.13
C ARG A 132 22.25 5.23 6.64
N SER A 133 22.16 4.01 7.15
CA SER A 133 22.05 3.78 8.59
C SER A 133 23.22 4.42 9.35
N GLY A 134 22.91 5.24 10.36
CA GLY A 134 23.89 6.03 11.11
C GLY A 134 24.17 7.42 10.54
N SER A 135 23.51 7.81 9.44
CA SER A 135 23.53 9.17 8.89
C SER A 135 22.13 9.78 8.94
N THR A 136 22.07 11.11 8.94
CA THR A 136 20.84 11.90 8.77
C THR A 136 20.76 12.55 7.40
N THR A 137 21.84 12.48 6.60
CA THR A 137 21.92 13.10 5.28
C THR A 137 21.43 12.12 4.21
N PRO A 138 20.42 12.49 3.40
CA PRO A 138 20.01 11.69 2.25
C PRO A 138 21.13 11.52 1.23
N VAL A 139 21.19 10.34 0.61
CA VAL A 139 22.01 10.08 -0.56
C VAL A 139 21.46 10.88 -1.74
N ALA A 140 22.32 11.64 -2.42
CA ALA A 140 21.94 12.35 -3.63
C ALA A 140 21.44 11.36 -4.70
N ALA A 141 20.26 11.63 -5.23
CA ALA A 141 19.58 10.76 -6.19
C ALA A 141 18.62 11.57 -7.06
N THR A 142 18.42 11.11 -8.29
CA THR A 142 17.37 11.60 -9.18
C THR A 142 16.07 10.85 -8.86
N VAL A 143 14.99 11.58 -8.61
CA VAL A 143 13.64 11.02 -8.45
C VAL A 143 12.92 11.15 -9.78
N SER A 144 12.38 10.05 -10.30
CA SER A 144 11.51 10.01 -11.46
C SER A 144 10.25 9.21 -11.17
N TYR A 145 9.16 9.51 -11.88
CA TYR A 145 7.89 8.82 -11.73
C TYR A 145 7.30 8.48 -13.09
N ASP A 146 6.88 7.22 -13.24
CA ASP A 146 6.15 6.74 -14.41
C ASP A 146 4.67 6.50 -14.04
N ALA A 147 3.78 7.31 -14.61
CA ALA A 147 2.35 7.27 -14.34
C ALA A 147 1.64 6.03 -14.92
N GLN A 148 2.21 5.37 -15.95
CA GLN A 148 1.63 4.15 -16.52
C GLN A 148 1.87 2.96 -15.61
N SER A 149 3.09 2.82 -15.10
CA SER A 149 3.44 1.76 -14.15
C SER A 149 3.18 2.14 -12.69
N GLN A 150 2.75 3.37 -12.41
CA GLN A 150 2.54 3.94 -11.07
C GLN A 150 3.79 3.78 -10.18
N THR A 151 4.97 3.89 -10.78
CA THR A 151 6.23 3.54 -10.12
C THR A 151 7.12 4.77 -9.99
N VAL A 152 7.45 5.12 -8.74
CA VAL A 152 8.54 6.07 -8.46
C VAL A 152 9.86 5.34 -8.44
N THR A 153 10.87 5.92 -9.08
CA THR A 153 12.24 5.43 -9.09
C THR A 153 13.16 6.50 -8.50
N LEU A 154 14.00 6.06 -7.59
CA LEU A 154 15.08 6.82 -7.00
C LEU A 154 16.39 6.22 -7.52
N ASP A 155 17.11 6.99 -8.33
CA ASP A 155 18.38 6.62 -8.96
C ASP A 155 19.55 7.34 -8.26
N PRO A 156 20.32 6.65 -7.38
CA PRO A 156 21.42 7.26 -6.66
C PRO A 156 22.52 7.78 -7.60
N SER A 157 22.81 9.09 -7.53
CA SER A 157 23.86 9.72 -8.35
C SER A 157 25.28 9.34 -7.92
N VAL A 158 25.41 8.62 -6.81
CA VAL A 158 26.67 8.12 -6.26
C VAL A 158 26.57 6.64 -5.96
N ARG A 159 27.70 5.94 -6.13
CA ARG A 159 27.79 4.53 -5.75
C ARG A 159 27.54 4.37 -4.25
N LEU A 160 26.58 3.53 -3.89
CA LEU A 160 26.27 3.22 -2.50
C LEU A 160 27.48 2.58 -1.81
N GLY A 161 27.60 2.75 -0.49
CA GLY A 161 28.66 2.15 0.33
C GLY A 161 28.61 0.62 0.30
N SER A 162 29.74 -0.05 0.47
CA SER A 162 29.78 -1.52 0.56
C SER A 162 29.27 -2.01 1.91
N ARG A 163 28.54 -3.13 1.90
CA ARG A 163 28.01 -3.77 3.12
C ARG A 163 27.24 -2.82 4.05
N ALA A 164 26.68 -1.76 3.49
CA ALA A 164 25.98 -0.72 4.21
C ALA A 164 24.47 -0.97 4.17
N THR A 165 23.81 -0.70 5.28
CA THR A 165 22.34 -0.72 5.36
C THR A 165 21.82 0.66 4.98
N TYR A 166 20.85 0.68 4.07
CA TYR A 166 20.13 1.87 3.67
C TYR A 166 18.67 1.76 4.06
N GLN A 167 18.10 2.89 4.45
CA GLN A 167 16.69 3.06 4.71
C GLN A 167 16.11 3.95 3.61
N VAL A 168 15.02 3.49 3.02
CA VAL A 168 14.21 4.30 2.11
C VAL A 168 13.00 4.79 2.88
N THR A 169 12.66 6.06 2.68
CA THR A 169 11.44 6.67 3.23
C THR A 169 10.68 7.34 2.09
N ILE A 170 9.42 6.94 1.91
CA ILE A 170 8.43 7.73 1.17
C ILE A 170 7.55 8.39 2.23
N LYS A 171 7.61 9.72 2.27
CA LYS A 171 6.97 10.54 3.29
C LYS A 171 5.45 10.54 3.09
N GLY A 172 4.72 10.26 4.15
CA GLY A 172 3.27 10.41 4.24
C GLY A 172 2.85 11.69 4.98
N GLY A 173 1.55 11.80 5.25
CA GLY A 173 0.90 12.96 5.85
C GLY A 173 0.77 14.15 4.90
N ASP A 174 0.26 15.27 5.42
CA ASP A 174 -0.12 16.45 4.61
C ASP A 174 1.04 17.10 3.83
N SER A 175 2.28 16.89 4.30
CA SER A 175 3.52 17.36 3.66
C SER A 175 4.27 16.25 2.92
N GLY A 176 3.64 15.09 2.77
CA GLY A 176 4.18 13.93 2.07
C GLY A 176 3.74 13.85 0.61
N VAL A 177 3.84 12.64 0.07
CA VAL A 177 3.37 12.32 -1.28
C VAL A 177 1.84 12.27 -1.32
N LYS A 178 1.25 12.74 -2.41
CA LYS A 178 -0.21 12.78 -2.61
C LYS A 178 -0.59 12.20 -3.97
N ASP A 179 -1.81 11.72 -4.07
CA ASP A 179 -2.44 11.40 -5.35
C ASP A 179 -2.85 12.66 -6.12
N LEU A 180 -3.47 12.47 -7.29
CA LEU A 180 -3.99 13.57 -8.12
C LEU A 180 -5.19 14.28 -7.48
N ASP A 181 -5.88 13.64 -6.55
CA ASP A 181 -7.02 14.19 -5.79
C ASP A 181 -6.58 14.90 -4.49
N SER A 182 -5.26 15.08 -4.29
CA SER A 182 -4.65 15.66 -3.09
C SER A 182 -4.81 14.83 -1.81
N THR A 183 -5.18 13.55 -1.92
CA THR A 183 -5.19 12.60 -0.80
C THR A 183 -3.75 12.21 -0.47
N PRO A 184 -3.30 12.40 0.78
CA PRO A 184 -1.94 12.03 1.18
C PRO A 184 -1.81 10.52 1.41
N LEU A 185 -0.61 9.99 1.16
CA LEU A 185 -0.20 8.72 1.76
C LEU A 185 -0.27 8.87 3.28
N VAL A 186 -1.07 8.07 3.98
CA VAL A 186 -1.39 8.33 5.40
C VAL A 186 -0.16 8.30 6.31
N ASN A 187 0.70 7.30 6.13
CA ASN A 187 1.88 7.09 6.96
C ASN A 187 3.13 6.93 6.09
N ASP A 188 4.29 7.32 6.63
CA ASP A 188 5.56 7.07 5.98
C ASP A 188 5.73 5.60 5.62
N LYS A 189 6.01 5.33 4.35
CA LYS A 189 6.47 4.00 3.93
C LYS A 189 7.97 3.93 4.14
N VAL A 190 8.38 3.08 5.09
CA VAL A 190 9.80 2.87 5.42
C VAL A 190 10.19 1.41 5.17
N TRP A 191 11.31 1.20 4.49
CA TRP A 191 11.95 -0.12 4.38
C TRP A 191 13.46 -0.02 4.32
N LYS A 192 14.13 -1.15 4.55
CA LYS A 192 15.60 -1.22 4.58
C LYS A 192 16.12 -2.30 3.65
N PHE A 193 17.30 -2.09 3.09
CA PHE A 193 18.06 -3.10 2.37
C PHE A 193 19.56 -2.95 2.66
N LYS A 194 20.35 -3.99 2.36
CA LYS A 194 21.79 -4.01 2.59
C LYS A 194 22.55 -4.29 1.31
N THR A 195 23.50 -3.41 0.99
CA THR A 195 24.36 -3.56 -0.19
C THR A 195 25.37 -4.68 -0.02
N GLY A 196 25.81 -5.24 -1.14
CA GLY A 196 26.85 -6.26 -1.22
C GLY A 196 28.27 -5.70 -1.12
N ARG A 197 29.24 -6.59 -1.37
CA ARG A 197 30.67 -6.22 -1.48
C ARG A 197 30.97 -5.50 -2.82
N LYS A 198 30.29 -5.90 -3.90
CA LYS A 198 30.46 -5.37 -5.25
C LYS A 198 29.26 -4.53 -5.66
#